data_AF-F3FRA3-F1
#
_entry.id   AF-F3FRA3-F1
#
_cell.length_a   1.000
_cell.length_b   1.000
_cell.length_c   1.000
_cell.angle_alpha   90.00
_cell.angle_beta   90.00
_cell.angle_gamma   90.00
#
_symmetry.space_group_name_H-M   'P 1'
#
loop_
_entity.id
_entity.type
_entity.pdbx_description
1 polymer ?
#
loop_
_entity_poly.entity_id
_entity_poly.type
_entity_poly.pdbx_seq_one_letter_code
_entity_poly.pdbx_strand_id
1 'polypeptide(L)'
;MNNRIPKGDGPFIDSYSIGFQLYRPGELNWKSRTIAGVSWNGLEQEAIFFNADGLALPLRPNPWNVPEWIRKHAIRREFASVHGTGHFAMKEGRRNALRTVGLNDWVTYWLVDQSGGFANESKFWQDYVATDLATEQANSEKLHSELRLQDDKATYIEQSIAERLDQLTVMHRRRCNEDRKILAWLKGQVPAPLFDTEVKTA
;
A
#
# COMPACT_ATOMS: atom_id res chain seq x y z
N MET A 1 3.77 -4.60 -17.16
CA MET A 1 3.50 -6.02 -16.82
C MET A 1 2.45 -6.06 -15.73
N ASN A 2 1.32 -6.72 -15.98
CA ASN A 2 0.21 -6.84 -15.02
C ASN A 2 0.61 -7.85 -13.92
N ASN A 3 1.18 -7.38 -12.82
CA ASN A 3 1.51 -8.18 -11.63
C ASN A 3 0.28 -8.51 -10.79
N ARG A 4 -0.78 -9.03 -11.41
CA ARG A 4 -1.88 -9.66 -10.66
C ARG A 4 -1.49 -11.10 -10.41
N ILE A 5 -1.01 -11.38 -9.20
CA ILE A 5 -0.85 -12.75 -8.70
C ILE A 5 -2.22 -13.44 -8.81
N PRO A 6 -2.31 -14.66 -9.36
CA PRO A 6 -3.56 -15.41 -9.41
C PRO A 6 -4.20 -15.48 -8.02
N LYS A 7 -5.52 -15.38 -7.94
CA LYS A 7 -6.32 -15.27 -6.69
C LYS A 7 -6.09 -16.41 -5.65
N GLY A 8 -5.32 -17.45 -5.98
CA GLY A 8 -4.96 -18.57 -5.09
C GLY A 8 -3.46 -18.75 -4.79
N ASP A 9 -2.55 -18.07 -5.51
CA ASP A 9 -1.10 -18.32 -5.39
C ASP A 9 -0.37 -17.25 -4.56
N GLY A 10 -1.09 -16.26 -4.04
CA GLY A 10 -0.53 -15.23 -3.16
C GLY A 10 -0.38 -15.69 -1.71
N PRO A 11 0.42 -14.98 -0.89
CA PRO A 11 0.53 -15.21 0.56
C PRO A 11 -0.76 -14.89 1.32
N PHE A 12 -1.72 -14.22 0.67
CA PHE A 12 -3.01 -13.90 1.25
C PHE A 12 -4.05 -13.65 0.15
N ILE A 13 -5.32 -13.62 0.56
CA ILE A 13 -6.47 -13.23 -0.26
C ILE A 13 -7.02 -11.91 0.28
N ASP A 14 -6.95 -10.86 -0.53
CA ASP A 14 -7.67 -9.60 -0.31
C ASP A 14 -9.13 -9.78 -0.72
N SER A 15 -9.96 -10.16 0.24
CA SER A 15 -11.38 -10.47 -0.01
C SER A 15 -12.22 -9.23 -0.31
N TYR A 16 -11.69 -8.04 -0.02
CA TYR A 16 -12.37 -6.76 -0.20
C TYR A 16 -11.84 -5.97 -1.42
N SER A 17 -10.86 -6.52 -2.13
CA SER A 17 -10.24 -5.89 -3.33
C SER A 17 -9.74 -4.46 -3.07
N ILE A 18 -9.20 -4.20 -1.87
CA ILE A 18 -8.63 -2.92 -1.45
C ILE A 18 -7.33 -2.63 -2.20
N GLY A 19 -6.61 -3.68 -2.60
CA GLY A 19 -5.30 -3.63 -3.22
C GLY A 19 -4.18 -3.59 -2.18
N PHE A 20 -4.27 -4.41 -1.12
CA PHE A 20 -3.18 -4.54 -0.16
C PHE A 20 -1.92 -5.11 -0.80
N GLN A 21 -0.77 -4.49 -0.54
CA GLN A 21 0.50 -4.90 -1.13
C GLN A 21 1.69 -4.53 -0.24
N LEU A 22 2.86 -5.12 -0.50
CA LEU A 22 4.11 -4.66 0.11
C LEU A 22 4.47 -3.27 -0.41
N TYR A 23 5.27 -2.57 0.40
CA TYR A 23 5.96 -1.37 -0.03
C TYR A 23 6.83 -1.66 -1.25
N ARG A 24 6.78 -0.77 -2.24
CA ARG A 24 7.58 -0.85 -3.47
C ARG A 24 8.45 0.39 -3.58
N PRO A 25 9.77 0.26 -3.36
CA PRO A 25 10.70 1.39 -3.48
C PRO A 25 10.57 2.06 -4.85
N GLY A 26 10.49 3.39 -4.86
CA GLY A 26 10.35 4.19 -6.09
C GLY A 26 8.94 4.25 -6.68
N GLU A 27 7.96 3.55 -6.11
CA GLU A 27 6.55 3.68 -6.50
C GLU A 27 5.74 4.53 -5.49
N LEU A 28 4.54 4.95 -5.90
CA LEU A 28 3.58 5.60 -4.99
C LEU A 28 2.96 4.56 -4.05
N ASN A 29 3.44 4.54 -2.81
CA ASN A 29 2.89 3.69 -1.75
C ASN A 29 1.86 4.44 -0.92
N TRP A 30 0.71 3.82 -0.66
CA TRP A 30 -0.39 4.41 0.12
C TRP A 30 -0.48 3.72 1.48
N LYS A 31 -0.30 4.49 2.56
CA LYS A 31 -0.02 3.94 3.90
C LYS A 31 -1.05 2.93 4.37
N SER A 32 -2.35 3.22 4.23
CA SER A 32 -3.40 2.38 4.81
C SER A 32 -3.53 1.01 4.15
N ARG A 33 -3.09 0.89 2.89
CA ARG A 33 -3.11 -0.36 2.11
C ARG A 33 -1.73 -1.00 1.94
N THR A 34 -0.69 -0.43 2.53
CA THR A 34 0.66 -0.99 2.46
C THR A 34 0.91 -1.91 3.66
N ILE A 35 1.29 -3.15 3.40
CA ILE A 35 1.59 -4.15 4.43
C ILE A 35 2.98 -3.86 4.99
N ALA A 36 3.07 -3.64 6.30
CA ALA A 36 4.32 -3.45 7.04
C ALA A 36 4.85 -4.73 7.66
N GLY A 37 3.96 -5.66 8.00
CA GLY A 37 4.40 -6.91 8.59
C GLY A 37 3.29 -7.94 8.72
N VAL A 38 3.70 -9.09 9.26
CA VAL A 38 2.81 -10.21 9.57
C VAL A 38 3.23 -10.84 10.89
N SER A 39 2.28 -11.05 11.79
CA SER A 39 2.43 -11.95 12.95
C SER A 39 1.99 -13.33 12.52
N TRP A 40 2.84 -14.33 12.65
CA TRP A 40 2.62 -15.67 12.12
C TRP A 40 2.76 -16.73 13.23
N ASN A 41 1.76 -17.61 13.32
CA ASN A 41 1.81 -18.86 14.07
C ASN A 41 1.87 -20.01 13.07
N GLY A 42 3.03 -20.67 12.99
CA GLY A 42 3.25 -21.77 12.05
C GLY A 42 2.52 -23.07 12.41
N LEU A 43 2.20 -23.27 13.69
CA LEU A 43 1.49 -24.47 14.16
C LEU A 43 0.00 -24.38 13.86
N GLU A 44 -0.63 -23.26 14.23
CA GLU A 44 -2.06 -23.01 13.99
C GLU A 44 -2.34 -22.49 12.57
N GLN A 45 -1.28 -22.23 11.79
CA GLN A 45 -1.37 -21.67 10.44
C GLN A 45 -2.09 -20.32 10.37
N GLU A 46 -1.98 -19.53 11.45
CA GLU A 46 -2.64 -18.24 11.57
C GLU A 46 -1.69 -17.08 11.27
N ALA A 47 -2.22 -16.07 10.58
CA ALA A 47 -1.50 -14.85 10.30
C ALA A 47 -2.33 -13.60 10.60
N ILE A 48 -1.67 -12.58 11.14
CA ILE A 48 -2.21 -11.22 11.28
C ILE A 48 -1.28 -10.28 10.53
N PHE A 49 -1.71 -9.85 9.35
CA PHE A 49 -1.04 -8.81 8.59
C PHE A 49 -1.38 -7.44 9.16
N PHE A 50 -0.44 -6.50 9.13
CA PHE A 50 -0.65 -5.15 9.62
C PHE A 50 0.04 -4.10 8.73
N ASN A 51 -0.49 -2.87 8.72
CA ASN A 51 0.13 -1.73 8.03
C ASN A 51 1.13 -0.98 8.93
N ALA A 52 1.72 0.09 8.41
CA ALA A 52 2.70 0.90 9.13
C ALA A 52 2.13 1.60 10.39
N ASP A 53 0.81 1.78 10.50
CA ASP A 53 0.15 2.29 11.71
C ASP A 53 -0.14 1.16 12.74
N GLY A 54 0.27 -0.08 12.44
CA GLY A 54 0.03 -1.25 13.30
C GLY A 54 -1.42 -1.73 13.30
N LEU A 55 -2.25 -1.30 12.34
CA LEU A 55 -3.62 -1.77 12.20
C LEU A 55 -3.66 -3.11 11.47
N ALA A 56 -4.42 -4.06 12.01
CA ALA A 56 -4.63 -5.37 11.41
C ALA A 56 -5.41 -5.24 10.09
N LEU A 57 -4.96 -5.97 9.08
CA LEU A 57 -5.54 -5.94 7.75
C LEU A 57 -6.50 -7.13 7.56
N PRO A 58 -7.64 -6.94 6.89
CA PRO A 58 -8.65 -7.97 6.66
C PRO A 58 -8.23 -8.92 5.52
N LEU A 59 -7.05 -9.52 5.67
CA LEU A 59 -6.44 -10.44 4.72
C LEU A 59 -6.60 -11.87 5.23
N ARG A 60 -7.07 -12.77 4.35
CA ARG A 60 -7.08 -14.19 4.67
C ARG A 60 -5.72 -14.80 4.32
N PRO A 61 -4.96 -15.38 5.26
CA PRO A 61 -3.66 -15.95 4.96
C PRO A 61 -3.77 -17.16 4.04
N ASN A 62 -2.76 -17.35 3.19
CA ASN A 62 -2.50 -18.61 2.53
C ASN A 62 -1.33 -19.31 3.25
N PRO A 63 -1.61 -20.30 4.11
CA PRO A 63 -0.60 -20.84 5.02
C PRO A 63 0.56 -21.54 4.31
N TRP A 64 0.38 -21.94 3.06
CA TRP A 64 1.41 -22.55 2.24
C TRP A 64 2.39 -21.54 1.66
N ASN A 65 1.95 -20.29 1.44
CA ASN A 65 2.73 -19.27 0.75
C ASN A 65 3.25 -18.18 1.68
N VAL A 66 2.64 -17.99 2.86
CA VAL A 66 3.13 -17.07 3.89
C VAL A 66 4.59 -17.35 4.29
N PRO A 67 5.02 -18.61 4.56
CA PRO A 67 6.41 -18.87 4.95
C PRO A 67 7.44 -18.47 3.90
N GLU A 68 7.16 -18.76 2.62
CA GLU A 68 8.03 -18.35 1.50
C GLU A 68 8.11 -16.84 1.40
N TRP A 69 6.95 -16.18 1.53
CA TRP A 69 6.85 -14.74 1.43
C TRP A 69 7.57 -14.02 2.58
N ILE A 70 7.46 -14.54 3.81
CA ILE A 70 8.24 -14.07 4.96
C ILE A 70 9.73 -14.22 4.66
N ARG A 71 10.18 -15.39 4.21
CA ARG A 71 11.61 -15.65 3.92
C ARG A 71 12.18 -14.65 2.91
N LYS A 72 11.39 -14.30 1.88
CA LYS A 72 11.81 -13.39 0.82
C LYS A 72 11.86 -11.92 1.24
N HIS A 73 10.99 -11.50 2.16
CA HIS A 73 10.73 -10.08 2.40
C HIS A 73 11.00 -9.60 3.83
N ALA A 74 11.18 -10.49 4.80
CA ALA A 74 11.41 -10.10 6.19
C ALA A 74 12.77 -9.43 6.38
N ILE A 75 12.74 -8.25 7.02
CA ILE A 75 13.92 -7.47 7.38
C ILE A 75 14.18 -7.45 8.88
N ARG A 76 13.15 -7.75 9.69
CA ARG A 76 13.23 -7.87 11.15
C ARG A 76 12.23 -8.91 11.64
N ARG A 77 12.58 -9.59 12.74
CA ARG A 77 11.69 -10.54 13.43
C ARG A 77 11.69 -10.31 14.93
N GLU A 78 10.56 -10.60 15.55
CA GLU A 78 10.33 -10.49 16.99
C GLU A 78 9.63 -11.77 17.45
N PHE A 79 10.27 -12.51 18.35
CA PHE A 79 9.73 -13.77 18.88
C PHE A 79 8.75 -13.50 20.01
N ALA A 80 7.80 -14.41 20.18
CA ALA A 80 6.76 -14.30 21.18
C ALA A 80 6.05 -12.94 21.12
N SER A 81 5.61 -12.54 19.91
CA SER A 81 4.95 -11.26 19.71
C SER A 81 3.84 -11.33 18.66
N VAL A 82 2.77 -10.59 18.92
CA VAL A 82 1.64 -10.42 17.99
C VAL A 82 1.34 -8.94 17.83
N HIS A 83 1.51 -8.46 16.61
CA HIS A 83 1.14 -7.13 16.15
C HIS A 83 -0.20 -7.12 15.41
N GLY A 84 -0.77 -5.93 15.26
CA GLY A 84 -2.09 -5.72 14.67
C GLY A 84 -3.09 -5.27 15.73
N THR A 85 -3.67 -4.10 15.54
CA THR A 85 -4.72 -3.50 16.36
C THR A 85 -5.90 -3.06 15.49
N GLY A 86 -6.96 -2.52 16.10
CA GLY A 86 -8.14 -2.06 15.37
C GLY A 86 -9.18 -3.15 15.11
N HIS A 87 -10.06 -2.90 14.14
CA HIS A 87 -11.32 -3.64 13.97
C HIS A 87 -11.11 -5.12 13.62
N PHE A 88 -10.06 -5.42 12.85
CA PHE A 88 -9.72 -6.76 12.38
C PHE A 88 -8.69 -7.49 13.23
N ALA A 89 -8.27 -6.89 14.34
CA ALA A 89 -7.29 -7.52 15.21
C ALA A 89 -7.88 -8.72 15.93
N MET A 90 -6.96 -9.57 16.40
CA MET A 90 -7.28 -10.62 17.37
C MET A 90 -8.07 -10.04 18.54
N LYS A 91 -9.19 -10.69 18.88
CA LYS A 91 -10.06 -10.26 19.99
C LYS A 91 -9.29 -10.26 21.32
N GLU A 92 -9.62 -9.31 22.18
CA GLU A 92 -8.90 -9.07 23.44
C GLU A 92 -8.86 -10.30 24.35
N GLY A 93 -9.98 -11.04 24.50
CA GLY A 93 -10.01 -12.28 25.28
C GLY A 93 -9.00 -13.32 24.79
N ARG A 94 -8.87 -13.48 23.46
CA ARG A 94 -7.88 -14.39 22.85
C ARG A 94 -6.45 -13.87 23.06
N ARG A 95 -6.23 -12.57 22.90
CA ARG A 95 -4.93 -11.94 23.13
C ARG A 95 -4.46 -12.12 24.57
N ASN A 96 -5.37 -11.96 25.54
CA ASN A 96 -5.07 -12.17 26.95
C ASN A 96 -4.73 -13.64 27.24
N ALA A 97 -5.45 -14.58 26.62
CA ALA A 97 -5.13 -16.01 26.74
C ALA A 97 -3.74 -16.36 26.19
N LEU A 98 -3.33 -15.77 25.06
CA LEU A 98 -2.00 -16.01 24.48
C LEU A 98 -0.86 -15.56 25.39
N ARG A 99 -1.02 -14.44 26.10
CA ARG A 99 0.03 -13.92 27.02
C ARG A 99 0.38 -14.90 28.14
N THR A 100 -0.52 -15.81 28.47
CA THR A 100 -0.33 -16.75 29.58
C THR A 100 0.39 -18.03 29.15
N VAL A 101 0.10 -18.58 27.96
CA VAL A 101 0.60 -19.91 27.56
C VAL A 101 0.96 -20.05 26.07
N GLY A 102 0.41 -19.22 25.17
CA GLY A 102 0.45 -19.48 23.72
C GLY A 102 1.36 -18.57 22.89
N LEU A 103 2.02 -17.59 23.52
CA LEU A 103 2.74 -16.56 22.77
C LEU A 103 4.00 -17.09 22.08
N ASN A 104 4.63 -18.13 22.62
CA ASN A 104 5.91 -18.68 22.13
C ASN A 104 5.86 -19.17 20.67
N ASP A 105 4.68 -19.56 20.17
CA ASP A 105 4.47 -20.03 18.80
C ASP A 105 4.28 -18.90 17.78
N TRP A 106 4.17 -17.65 18.27
CA TRP A 106 3.98 -16.46 17.44
C TRP A 106 5.29 -15.73 17.20
N VAL A 107 5.54 -15.36 15.94
CA VAL A 107 6.65 -14.50 15.55
C VAL A 107 6.11 -13.37 14.68
N THR A 108 6.42 -12.13 15.03
CA THR A 108 6.16 -10.97 14.16
C THR A 108 7.33 -10.77 13.22
N TYR A 109 7.04 -10.65 11.92
CA TYR A 109 7.99 -10.29 10.86
C TYR A 109 7.63 -8.92 10.29
N TRP A 110 8.61 -8.02 10.26
CA TRP A 110 8.51 -6.75 9.53
C TRP A 110 9.06 -6.93 8.13
N LEU A 111 8.31 -6.45 7.15
CA LEU A 111 8.49 -6.80 5.74
C LEU A 111 8.82 -5.55 4.94
N VAL A 112 9.95 -5.60 4.23
CA VAL A 112 10.47 -4.53 3.36
C VAL A 112 10.73 -3.22 4.11
N ASP A 113 11.76 -2.48 3.71
CA ASP A 113 11.98 -1.15 4.26
C ASP A 113 10.93 -0.16 3.71
N GLN A 114 10.31 0.61 4.61
CA GLN A 114 9.27 1.61 4.31
C GLN A 114 9.72 3.03 4.66
N SER A 115 11.02 3.22 4.91
CA SER A 115 11.63 4.51 5.23
C SER A 115 11.47 5.57 4.13
N GLY A 116 11.17 5.14 2.90
CA GLY A 116 10.98 6.03 1.75
C GLY A 116 9.73 6.91 1.82
N GLY A 117 8.81 6.70 2.78
CA GLY A 117 7.61 7.52 2.96
C GLY A 117 6.44 7.11 2.07
N PHE A 118 5.30 7.78 2.25
CA PHE A 118 4.03 7.44 1.61
C PHE A 118 3.41 8.60 0.84
N ALA A 119 2.64 8.29 -0.20
CA ALA A 119 1.97 9.26 -1.08
C ALA A 119 0.97 10.17 -0.35
N ASN A 120 0.46 9.76 0.82
CA ASN A 120 -0.42 10.57 1.66
C ASN A 120 0.35 11.50 2.64
N GLU A 121 1.68 11.45 2.66
CA GLU A 121 2.52 12.35 3.45
C GLU A 121 2.91 13.57 2.60
N SER A 122 2.69 14.77 3.14
CA SER A 122 2.85 16.01 2.38
C SER A 122 4.26 16.19 1.81
N LYS A 123 5.30 15.87 2.60
CA LYS A 123 6.69 16.00 2.16
C LYS A 123 7.00 15.06 0.99
N PHE A 124 6.68 13.77 1.13
CA PHE A 124 6.89 12.78 0.07
C PHE A 124 6.15 13.17 -1.21
N TRP A 125 4.90 13.61 -1.10
CA TRP A 125 4.11 14.01 -2.25
C TRP A 125 4.70 15.22 -2.98
N GLN A 126 5.15 16.24 -2.25
CA GLN A 126 5.82 17.42 -2.83
C GLN A 126 7.09 17.03 -3.58
N ASP A 127 7.93 16.19 -2.99
CA ASP A 127 9.18 15.71 -3.59
C ASP A 127 8.89 14.86 -4.86
N TYR A 128 7.86 14.03 -4.83
CA TYR A 128 7.38 13.27 -5.99
C TYR A 128 6.90 14.18 -7.13
N VAL A 129 6.04 15.15 -6.84
CA VAL A 129 5.50 16.08 -7.85
C VAL A 129 6.63 16.91 -8.47
N ALA A 130 7.56 17.41 -7.68
CA ALA A 130 8.70 18.17 -8.21
C ALA A 130 9.53 17.34 -9.20
N THR A 131 9.78 16.07 -8.88
CA THR A 131 10.53 15.14 -9.76
C THR A 131 9.76 14.82 -11.05
N ASP A 132 8.45 14.57 -10.93
CA ASP A 132 7.58 14.26 -12.06
C ASP A 132 7.46 15.46 -13.02
N LEU A 133 7.27 16.68 -12.50
CA LEU A 133 7.20 17.90 -13.31
C LEU A 133 8.53 18.25 -13.99
N ALA A 134 9.67 18.03 -13.32
CA ALA A 134 10.98 18.20 -13.95
C ALA A 134 11.19 17.21 -15.11
N THR A 135 10.67 15.99 -14.97
CA THR A 135 10.70 14.98 -16.03
C THR A 135 9.78 15.36 -17.19
N GLU A 136 8.57 15.84 -16.89
CA GLU A 136 7.63 16.34 -17.90
C GLU A 136 8.22 17.51 -18.68
N GLN A 137 8.84 18.47 -17.99
CA GLN A 137 9.53 19.59 -18.63
C GLN A 137 10.59 19.09 -19.63
N ALA A 138 11.49 18.20 -19.21
CA ALA A 138 12.54 17.67 -20.07
C ALA A 138 11.98 16.90 -21.28
N ASN A 139 10.91 16.12 -21.07
CA ASN A 139 10.25 15.38 -22.14
C ASN A 139 9.56 16.31 -23.15
N SER A 140 8.89 17.35 -22.67
CA SER A 140 8.21 18.33 -23.52
C SER A 140 9.18 19.19 -24.30
N GLU A 141 10.32 19.59 -23.69
CA GLU A 141 11.42 20.24 -24.39
C GLU A 141 11.96 19.39 -25.54
N LYS A 142 12.16 18.09 -25.29
CA LYS A 142 12.63 17.13 -26.28
C LYS A 142 11.60 16.93 -27.40
N LEU A 143 10.34 16.68 -27.03
CA LEU A 143 9.25 16.41 -27.98
C LEU A 143 8.99 17.61 -28.90
N HIS A 144 8.97 18.83 -28.36
CA HIS A 144 8.83 20.06 -29.14
C HIS A 144 9.92 20.17 -30.22
N SER A 145 11.17 19.89 -29.82
CA SER A 145 12.33 19.95 -30.71
C SER A 145 12.31 18.84 -31.78
N GLU A 146 11.97 17.61 -31.39
CA GLU A 146 11.93 16.44 -32.29
C GLU A 146 10.81 16.54 -33.33
N LEU A 147 9.63 17.03 -32.93
CA LEU A 147 8.48 17.19 -33.82
C LEU A 147 8.51 18.50 -34.60
N ARG A 148 9.48 19.39 -34.33
CA ARG A 148 9.60 20.72 -34.95
C ARG A 148 8.28 21.50 -34.86
N LEU A 149 7.67 21.47 -33.68
CA LEU A 149 6.42 22.19 -33.44
C LEU A 149 6.64 23.68 -33.72
N GLN A 150 5.65 24.32 -34.35
CA GLN A 150 5.72 25.72 -34.74
C GLN A 150 5.23 26.67 -33.64
N ASP A 151 4.58 26.13 -32.62
CA ASP A 151 4.11 26.90 -31.46
C ASP A 151 5.29 27.36 -30.60
N ASP A 152 5.09 28.43 -29.83
CA ASP A 152 6.09 28.94 -28.91
C ASP A 152 6.50 27.87 -27.88
N LYS A 153 7.80 27.61 -27.79
CA LYS A 153 8.36 26.53 -26.96
C LYS A 153 8.03 26.73 -25.49
N ALA A 154 8.17 27.95 -24.98
CA ALA A 154 7.94 28.23 -23.56
C ALA A 154 6.46 28.00 -23.20
N THR A 155 5.55 28.51 -24.03
CA THR A 155 4.11 28.33 -23.87
C THR A 155 3.69 26.85 -23.93
N TYR A 156 4.25 26.08 -24.87
CA TYR A 156 3.99 24.64 -24.98
C TYR A 156 4.40 23.87 -23.73
N ILE A 157 5.59 24.14 -23.20
CA ILE A 157 6.10 23.49 -21.98
C ILE A 157 5.27 23.88 -20.77
N GLU A 158 4.92 25.15 -20.62
CA GLU A 158 4.09 25.64 -19.52
C GLU A 158 2.72 24.94 -19.50
N GLN A 159 2.09 24.79 -20.67
CA GLN A 159 0.81 24.07 -20.81
C GLN A 159 0.95 22.60 -20.41
N SER A 160 1.97 21.89 -20.90
CA SER A 160 2.21 20.49 -20.54
C SER A 160 2.45 20.31 -19.03
N ILE A 161 3.23 21.18 -18.40
CA ILE A 161 3.45 21.16 -16.94
C ILE A 161 2.14 21.43 -16.19
N ALA A 162 1.35 22.42 -16.62
CA ALA A 162 0.08 22.76 -15.98
C ALA A 162 -0.94 21.62 -16.06
N GLU A 163 -1.08 20.99 -17.24
CA GLU A 163 -1.92 19.81 -17.44
C GLU A 163 -1.46 18.64 -16.57
N ARG A 164 -0.15 18.38 -16.51
CA ARG A 164 0.40 17.32 -15.69
C ARG A 164 0.15 17.55 -14.20
N LEU A 165 0.33 18.78 -13.72
CA LEU A 165 0.05 19.16 -12.34
C LEU A 165 -1.43 18.98 -11.97
N ASP A 166 -2.35 19.35 -12.87
CA ASP A 166 -3.79 19.14 -12.64
C ASP A 166 -4.13 17.64 -12.52
N GLN A 167 -3.62 16.82 -13.44
CA GLN A 167 -3.79 15.35 -13.38
C GLN A 167 -3.28 14.77 -12.05
N LEU A 168 -2.07 15.15 -11.63
CA LEU A 168 -1.49 14.70 -10.37
C LEU A 168 -2.33 15.15 -9.17
N THR A 169 -2.84 16.38 -9.19
CA THR A 169 -3.68 16.95 -8.12
C THR A 169 -5.00 16.19 -7.99
N VAL A 170 -5.68 15.92 -9.11
CA VAL A 170 -6.93 15.16 -9.13
C VAL A 170 -6.70 13.73 -8.64
N MET A 171 -5.65 13.06 -9.14
CA MET A 171 -5.28 11.71 -8.71
C MET A 171 -4.99 11.67 -7.20
N HIS A 172 -4.17 12.59 -6.69
CA HIS A 172 -3.78 12.63 -5.28
C HIS A 172 -4.96 12.84 -4.36
N ARG A 173 -5.84 13.80 -4.70
CA ARG A 173 -7.06 14.05 -3.95
C ARG A 173 -7.97 12.82 -3.90
N ARG A 174 -8.19 12.15 -5.04
CA ARG A 174 -8.99 10.91 -5.11
C ARG A 174 -8.39 9.84 -4.21
N ARG A 175 -7.10 9.56 -4.36
CA ARG A 175 -6.42 8.48 -3.64
C ARG A 175 -6.28 8.76 -2.14
N CYS A 176 -6.02 10.00 -1.72
CA CYS A 176 -6.05 10.41 -0.31
C CYS A 176 -7.42 10.16 0.31
N ASN A 177 -8.51 10.50 -0.41
CA ASN A 177 -9.86 10.25 0.07
C ASN A 177 -10.17 8.76 0.20
N GLU A 178 -9.73 7.94 -0.77
CA GLU A 178 -9.84 6.48 -0.67
C GLU A 178 -9.05 5.95 0.53
N ASP A 179 -7.79 6.35 0.69
CA ASP A 179 -6.92 5.89 1.79
C ASP A 179 -7.48 6.28 3.15
N ARG A 180 -8.05 7.49 3.29
CA ARG A 180 -8.74 7.93 4.50
C ARG A 180 -9.97 7.08 4.84
N LYS A 181 -10.75 6.67 3.83
CA LYS A 181 -11.89 5.75 4.04
C LYS A 181 -11.42 4.37 4.50
N ILE A 182 -10.34 3.84 3.90
CA ILE A 182 -9.71 2.58 4.32
C ILE A 182 -9.26 2.68 5.78
N LEU A 183 -8.54 3.75 6.14
CA LEU A 183 -8.07 3.97 7.50
C LEU A 183 -9.22 3.97 8.52
N ALA A 184 -10.29 4.72 8.24
CA ALA A 184 -11.46 4.79 9.11
C ALA A 184 -12.12 3.40 9.27
N TRP A 185 -12.18 2.62 8.19
CA TRP A 185 -12.71 1.26 8.21
C TRP A 185 -11.82 0.29 9.01
N LEU A 186 -10.49 0.33 8.84
CA LEU A 186 -9.54 -0.46 9.63
C LEU A 186 -9.65 -0.14 11.13
N LYS A 187 -10.00 1.10 11.47
CA LYS A 187 -10.30 1.53 12.84
C LYS A 187 -11.70 1.14 13.32
N GLY A 188 -12.58 0.64 12.45
CA GLY A 188 -13.96 0.26 12.76
C GLY A 188 -14.92 1.45 12.90
N GLN A 189 -14.54 2.63 12.39
CA GLN A 189 -15.32 3.87 12.49
C GLN A 189 -16.40 3.97 11.42
N VAL A 190 -16.22 3.26 10.30
CA VAL A 190 -17.15 3.22 9.16
C VAL A 190 -17.26 1.78 8.65
N PRO A 191 -18.34 1.41 7.94
CA PRO A 191 -18.45 0.12 7.26
C PRO A 191 -17.40 -0.04 6.15
N ALA A 192 -17.32 -1.26 5.59
CA ALA A 192 -16.39 -1.56 4.51
C ALA A 192 -16.56 -0.58 3.33
N PRO A 193 -15.45 0.00 2.81
CA PRO A 193 -15.53 0.93 1.71
C PRO A 193 -15.99 0.19 0.45
N LEU A 194 -17.12 0.62 -0.11
CA LEU A 194 -17.50 0.29 -1.48
C LEU A 194 -16.61 1.13 -2.38
N PHE A 195 -15.65 0.50 -3.05
CA PHE A 195 -14.97 1.13 -4.17
C PHE A 195 -15.76 0.76 -5.41
N ASP A 196 -16.23 1.78 -6.14
CA ASP A 196 -16.80 1.57 -7.46
C ASP A 196 -15.74 0.88 -8.31
N THR A 197 -15.92 -0.42 -8.54
CA THR A 197 -15.24 -1.08 -9.64
C THR A 197 -15.80 -0.41 -10.87
N GLU A 198 -15.04 0.47 -11.50
CA GLU A 198 -15.37 1.03 -12.80
C GLU A 198 -15.85 -0.12 -13.69
N VAL A 199 -17.18 -0.15 -13.91
CA VAL A 199 -17.80 -1.01 -14.90
C VAL A 199 -17.19 -0.51 -16.19
N LYS A 200 -16.22 -1.26 -16.72
CA LYS A 200 -15.85 -1.13 -18.13
C LYS A 200 -17.10 -1.50 -18.90
N THR A 201 -17.90 -0.50 -19.26
CA THR A 201 -18.89 -0.62 -20.32
C THR A 201 -18.13 -1.08 -21.55
N ALA A 202 -18.44 -2.30 -21.98
CA ALA A 202 -17.99 -2.88 -23.22
C ALA A 202 -18.55 -2.11 -24.42
#